data_AF-A0A1G7Z933-F1
#
_entry.id   AF-A0A1G7Z933-F1
#
_cell.length_a   1.000
_cell.length_b   1.000
_cell.length_c   1.000
_cell.angle_alpha   90.00
_cell.angle_beta   90.00
_cell.angle_gamma   90.00
#
_symmetry.space_group_name_H-M   'P 1'
#
loop_
_entity.id
_entity.type
_entity.pdbx_description
1 polymer ?
#
loop_
_entity_poly.entity_id
_entity_poly.type
_entity_poly.pdbx_seq_one_letter_code
_entity_poly.pdbx_strand_id
1 'polypeptide(L)'
;MLKAMKEKFNQKRNVWAQETAQRIEEYAEQQRLASLRYMKKQEEINQLLHQEIEKYLYTIHPSFLLNPDVVRALHNRLIARSQGRFSVSLHVTSEMRLALDFYNTDLSVFIRLLEKKGFQLKGNEERFLTALLNKLSENNYRMYIERYGDFVQSHHTLQDAMYQYLERVEDYNKIDSGRLDFLHKYLVNKGLLSSDFSRKKMKRLVKSFDKMYADEYKISKLEKRMQEIG
;
A
#
# COMPACT_ATOMS: atom_id res chain seq x y z
N MET A 1 -36.72 -33.61 -58.94
CA MET A 1 -35.34 -33.83 -58.43
C MET A 1 -34.73 -32.59 -57.76
N LEU A 2 -34.78 -31.40 -58.37
CA LEU A 2 -34.19 -30.17 -57.81
C LEU A 2 -34.73 -29.76 -56.42
N LYS A 3 -36.04 -29.90 -56.16
CA LYS A 3 -36.65 -29.60 -54.84
C LYS A 3 -36.09 -30.49 -53.71
N ALA A 4 -36.03 -31.80 -53.94
CA ALA A 4 -35.53 -32.77 -52.95
C ALA A 4 -34.02 -32.60 -52.66
N MET A 5 -33.22 -32.18 -53.64
CA MET A 5 -31.81 -31.80 -53.40
C MET A 5 -31.71 -30.53 -52.56
N LYS A 6 -32.56 -29.53 -52.81
CA LYS A 6 -32.58 -28.27 -52.06
C LYS A 6 -32.98 -28.48 -50.59
N GLU A 7 -33.95 -29.37 -50.34
CA GLU A 7 -34.34 -29.79 -48.99
C GLU A 7 -33.24 -30.55 -48.26
N LYS A 8 -32.56 -31.51 -48.91
CA LYS A 8 -31.41 -32.21 -48.33
C LYS A 8 -30.26 -31.26 -48.00
N PHE A 9 -30.00 -30.26 -48.84
CA PHE A 9 -28.94 -29.27 -48.62
C PHE A 9 -29.28 -28.35 -47.43
N ASN A 10 -30.53 -27.88 -47.35
CA ASN A 10 -31.00 -27.08 -46.22
C ASN A 10 -31.00 -27.87 -44.90
N GLN A 11 -31.38 -29.15 -44.93
CA GLN A 11 -31.29 -30.03 -43.75
C GLN A 11 -29.83 -30.19 -43.28
N LYS A 12 -28.88 -30.46 -44.19
CA LYS A 12 -27.46 -30.54 -43.83
C LYS A 12 -26.92 -29.23 -43.26
N ARG A 13 -27.31 -28.09 -43.85
CA ARG A 13 -26.91 -26.77 -43.37
C ARG A 13 -27.49 -26.46 -41.98
N ASN A 14 -28.72 -26.87 -41.69
CA ASN A 14 -29.34 -26.71 -40.38
C ASN A 14 -28.68 -27.59 -39.32
N VAL A 15 -28.35 -28.85 -39.65
CA VAL A 15 -27.61 -29.75 -38.76
C VAL A 15 -26.23 -29.16 -38.44
N TRP A 16 -25.50 -28.68 -39.45
CA TRP A 16 -24.21 -27.99 -39.22
C TRP A 16 -24.34 -26.71 -38.40
N ALA A 17 -25.40 -25.92 -38.61
CA ALA A 17 -25.64 -24.73 -37.80
C ALA A 17 -25.93 -25.07 -36.34
N GLN A 18 -26.68 -26.14 -36.08
CA GLN A 18 -26.95 -26.64 -34.73
C GLN A 18 -25.69 -27.20 -34.07
N GLU A 19 -24.91 -28.03 -34.77
CA GLU A 19 -23.63 -28.55 -34.27
C GLU A 19 -22.63 -27.41 -33.98
N THR A 20 -22.60 -26.37 -34.82
CA THR A 20 -21.73 -25.22 -34.61
C THR A 20 -22.20 -24.37 -33.43
N ALA A 21 -23.51 -24.14 -33.29
CA ALA A 21 -24.08 -23.42 -32.15
C ALA A 21 -23.80 -24.15 -30.84
N GLN A 22 -23.96 -25.47 -30.82
CA GLN A 22 -23.66 -26.31 -29.65
C GLN A 22 -22.17 -26.24 -29.26
N ARG A 23 -21.25 -26.31 -30.24
CA ARG A 23 -19.82 -26.15 -29.96
C ARG A 23 -19.45 -24.77 -29.42
N ILE A 24 -20.10 -23.71 -29.92
CA ILE A 24 -19.90 -22.35 -29.42
C ILE A 24 -20.38 -22.24 -27.97
N GLU A 25 -21.54 -22.82 -27.65
CA GLU A 25 -22.10 -22.82 -26.31
C GLU A 25 -21.24 -23.61 -25.32
N GLU A 26 -20.81 -24.81 -25.69
CA GLU A 26 -19.88 -25.64 -24.90
C GLU A 26 -18.55 -24.90 -24.64
N TYR A 27 -18.00 -24.24 -25.67
CA TYR A 27 -16.77 -23.47 -25.52
C TYR A 27 -16.96 -22.25 -24.61
N ALA A 28 -18.07 -21.53 -24.74
CA ALA A 28 -18.40 -20.40 -23.88
C ALA A 28 -18.60 -20.83 -22.41
N GLU A 29 -19.23 -21.97 -22.17
CA GLU A 29 -19.40 -22.54 -20.84
C GLU A 29 -18.06 -22.98 -20.23
N GLN A 30 -17.20 -23.64 -21.01
CA GLN A 30 -15.85 -24.00 -20.58
C GLN A 30 -15.02 -22.77 -20.23
N GLN A 31 -15.06 -21.72 -21.05
CA GLN A 31 -14.38 -20.45 -20.75
C GLN A 31 -14.93 -19.81 -19.47
N ARG A 32 -16.25 -19.82 -19.28
CA ARG A 32 -16.89 -19.28 -18.07
C ARG A 32 -16.44 -20.04 -16.82
N LEU A 33 -16.45 -21.38 -16.86
CA LEU A 33 -16.00 -22.21 -15.74
C LEU A 33 -14.51 -22.03 -15.46
N ALA A 34 -13.68 -21.94 -16.50
CA ALA A 34 -12.24 -21.66 -16.34
C ALA A 34 -11.98 -20.29 -15.71
N SER A 35 -12.72 -19.27 -16.15
CA SER A 35 -12.66 -17.90 -15.60
C SER A 35 -13.06 -17.88 -14.12
N LEU A 36 -14.16 -18.52 -13.76
CA LEU A 36 -14.61 -18.63 -12.36
C LEU A 36 -13.59 -19.33 -11.47
N ARG A 37 -13.00 -20.43 -11.94
CA ARG A 37 -11.94 -21.14 -11.20
C ARG A 37 -10.70 -20.28 -11.03
N TYR A 38 -10.32 -19.54 -12.07
CA TYR A 38 -9.20 -18.61 -12.01
C TYR A 38 -9.46 -17.48 -11.01
N MET A 39 -10.64 -16.86 -11.04
CA MET A 39 -11.02 -15.81 -10.10
C MET A 39 -10.98 -16.30 -8.65
N LYS A 40 -11.56 -17.47 -8.36
CA LYS A 40 -11.55 -18.06 -7.02
C LYS A 40 -10.13 -18.31 -6.52
N LYS A 41 -9.27 -18.86 -7.38
CA LYS A 41 -7.85 -19.08 -7.05
C LYS A 41 -7.12 -17.76 -6.78
N GLN A 42 -7.40 -16.71 -7.54
CA GLN A 42 -6.80 -15.39 -7.31
C GLN A 42 -7.25 -14.76 -6.00
N GLU A 43 -8.51 -14.97 -5.63
CA GLU A 43 -9.07 -14.52 -4.36
C GLU A 43 -8.43 -15.25 -3.17
N GLU A 44 -8.30 -16.58 -3.23
CA GLU A 44 -7.60 -17.37 -2.21
C GLU A 44 -6.15 -16.91 -2.03
N ILE A 45 -5.44 -16.66 -3.13
CA ILE A 45 -4.07 -16.11 -3.10
C ILE A 45 -4.03 -14.70 -2.49
N ASN A 46 -5.01 -13.85 -2.80
CA ASN A 46 -5.12 -12.52 -2.20
C ASN A 46 -5.35 -12.61 -0.68
N GLN A 47 -6.26 -13.46 -0.24
CA GLN A 47 -6.55 -13.66 1.17
C GLN A 47 -5.31 -14.16 1.92
N LEU A 48 -4.61 -15.15 1.37
CA LEU A 48 -3.33 -15.63 1.91
C LEU A 48 -2.32 -14.49 2.03
N LEU A 49 -2.12 -13.72 0.95
CA LEU A 49 -1.16 -12.61 0.92
C LEU A 49 -1.46 -11.58 2.02
N HIS A 50 -2.71 -11.13 2.13
CA HIS A 50 -3.10 -10.13 3.12
C HIS A 50 -2.97 -10.63 4.56
N GLN A 51 -3.40 -11.87 4.84
CA GLN A 51 -3.29 -12.46 6.17
C GLN A 51 -1.83 -12.61 6.62
N GLU A 52 -0.95 -13.04 5.71
CA GLU A 52 0.46 -13.23 6.05
C GLU A 52 1.20 -11.91 6.20
N ILE A 53 0.86 -10.90 5.38
CA ILE A 53 1.37 -9.54 5.54
C ILE A 53 0.95 -8.96 6.89
N GLU A 54 -0.31 -9.15 7.29
CA GLU A 54 -0.81 -8.66 8.58
C GLU A 54 -0.06 -9.27 9.76
N LYS A 55 0.11 -10.61 9.77
CA LYS A 55 0.91 -11.30 10.79
C LYS A 55 2.35 -10.81 10.84
N TYR A 56 2.95 -10.59 9.67
CA TYR A 56 4.33 -10.11 9.57
C TYR A 56 4.47 -8.68 10.10
N LEU A 57 3.55 -7.79 9.75
CA LEU A 57 3.55 -6.40 10.24
C LEU A 57 3.14 -6.27 11.71
N TYR A 58 2.66 -7.35 12.34
CA TYR A 58 2.48 -7.38 13.79
C TYR A 58 3.81 -7.56 14.53
N THR A 59 4.82 -8.18 13.89
CA THR A 59 6.13 -8.41 14.52
C THR A 59 7.12 -7.28 14.27
N ILE A 60 6.92 -6.49 13.22
CA ILE A 60 7.81 -5.41 12.82
C ILE A 60 7.02 -4.19 12.31
N HIS A 61 7.59 -2.99 12.45
CA HIS A 61 6.98 -1.75 11.94
C HIS A 61 7.95 -0.94 11.06
N PRO A 62 8.20 -1.34 9.81
CA PRO A 62 9.19 -0.71 8.93
C PRO A 62 8.68 0.63 8.32
N SER A 63 8.39 1.63 9.16
CA SER A 63 7.75 2.89 8.72
C SER A 63 8.56 3.70 7.70
N PHE A 64 9.86 3.45 7.55
CA PHE A 64 10.69 4.04 6.49
C PHE A 64 10.25 3.62 5.08
N LEU A 65 9.53 2.50 4.95
CA LEU A 65 8.92 2.07 3.68
C LEU A 65 7.76 2.96 3.26
N LEU A 66 7.25 3.85 4.11
CA LEU A 66 6.25 4.85 3.74
C LEU A 66 6.88 6.05 2.99
N ASN A 67 8.20 6.03 2.76
CA ASN A 67 8.88 6.95 1.86
C ASN A 67 8.76 6.47 0.39
N PRO A 68 8.14 7.27 -0.52
CA PRO A 68 8.03 6.91 -1.94
C PRO A 68 9.34 6.60 -2.66
N ASP A 69 10.43 7.28 -2.28
CA ASP A 69 11.76 7.05 -2.88
C ASP A 69 12.32 5.69 -2.45
N VAL A 70 12.05 5.29 -1.21
CA VAL A 70 12.42 3.98 -0.66
C VAL A 70 11.56 2.88 -1.27
N VAL A 71 10.25 3.10 -1.41
CA VAL A 71 9.33 2.19 -2.10
C VAL A 71 9.81 1.88 -3.51
N ARG A 72 10.19 2.92 -4.27
CA ARG A 72 10.69 2.75 -5.63
C ARG A 72 11.97 1.91 -5.68
N ALA A 73 12.90 2.17 -4.76
CA ALA A 73 14.13 1.39 -4.65
C ALA A 73 13.85 -0.08 -4.30
N LEU A 74 12.93 -0.33 -3.37
CA LEU A 74 12.51 -1.69 -3.00
C LEU A 74 11.83 -2.39 -4.18
N HIS A 75 10.92 -1.71 -4.89
CA HIS A 75 10.23 -2.25 -6.06
C HIS A 75 11.22 -2.71 -7.14
N ASN A 76 12.17 -1.84 -7.50
CA ASN A 76 13.20 -2.15 -8.49
C ASN A 76 14.04 -3.37 -8.06
N ARG A 77 14.27 -3.55 -6.76
CA ARG A 77 14.98 -4.70 -6.23
C ARG A 77 14.16 -5.98 -6.29
N LEU A 78 12.86 -5.93 -5.99
CA LEU A 78 11.96 -7.07 -6.13
C LEU A 78 11.92 -7.56 -7.60
N ILE A 79 11.83 -6.62 -8.55
CA ILE A 79 11.90 -6.91 -9.99
C ILE A 79 13.27 -7.51 -10.35
N ALA A 80 14.37 -6.92 -9.89
CA ALA A 80 15.70 -7.43 -10.18
C ALA A 80 15.87 -8.88 -9.67
N ARG A 81 15.40 -9.17 -8.45
CA ARG A 81 15.38 -10.52 -7.88
C ARG A 81 14.62 -11.49 -8.78
N SER A 82 13.42 -11.14 -9.24
CA SER A 82 12.60 -12.05 -10.06
C SER A 82 13.18 -12.28 -11.46
N GLN A 83 14.01 -11.35 -11.93
CA GLN A 83 14.80 -11.47 -13.16
C GLN A 83 16.18 -12.14 -12.96
N GLY A 84 16.55 -12.50 -11.73
CA GLY A 84 17.88 -13.03 -11.42
C GLY A 84 19.02 -12.02 -11.58
N ARG A 85 18.70 -10.71 -11.55
CA ARG A 85 19.64 -9.60 -11.71
C ARG A 85 19.91 -8.89 -10.39
N PHE A 86 21.06 -8.24 -10.30
CA PHE A 86 21.38 -7.38 -9.16
C PHE A 86 20.93 -5.93 -9.45
N SER A 87 20.31 -5.27 -8.47
CA SER A 87 19.91 -3.87 -8.57
C SER A 87 20.82 -2.99 -7.72
N VAL A 88 21.44 -1.98 -8.36
CA VAL A 88 22.27 -0.97 -7.72
C VAL A 88 21.54 0.37 -7.80
N SER A 89 21.31 1.01 -6.64
CA SER A 89 20.77 2.37 -6.58
C SER A 89 21.92 3.37 -6.46
N LEU A 90 21.98 4.36 -7.35
CA LEU A 90 23.03 5.40 -7.38
C LEU A 90 22.87 6.47 -6.29
N HIS A 91 21.71 6.55 -5.62
CA HIS A 91 21.48 7.49 -4.53
C HIS A 91 21.14 6.69 -3.26
N VAL A 92 21.86 6.94 -2.17
CA VAL A 92 21.77 6.17 -0.93
C VAL A 92 21.50 7.13 0.22
N THR A 93 20.23 7.34 0.54
CA THR A 93 19.82 8.01 1.79
C THR A 93 19.94 7.05 2.98
N SER A 94 19.85 7.55 4.22
CA SER A 94 19.82 6.70 5.41
C SER A 94 18.64 5.71 5.39
N GLU A 95 17.45 6.15 4.99
CA GLU A 95 16.27 5.28 4.86
C GLU A 95 16.44 4.23 3.73
N MET A 96 17.19 4.54 2.67
CA MET A 96 17.51 3.56 1.62
C MET A 96 18.51 2.49 2.09
N ARG A 97 19.43 2.83 3.01
CA ARG A 97 20.27 1.83 3.69
C ARG A 97 19.43 0.92 4.59
N LEU A 98 18.55 1.50 5.40
CA LEU A 98 17.62 0.71 6.22
C LEU A 98 16.78 -0.23 5.36
N ALA A 99 16.30 0.22 4.19
CA ALA A 99 15.54 -0.63 3.29
C ALA A 99 16.37 -1.72 2.61
N LEU A 100 17.66 -1.48 2.36
CA LEU A 100 18.59 -2.49 1.87
C LEU A 100 18.82 -3.56 2.94
N ASP A 101 19.12 -3.14 4.17
CA ASP A 101 19.37 -4.04 5.28
C ASP A 101 18.11 -4.86 5.59
N PHE A 102 16.97 -4.18 5.73
CA PHE A 102 15.66 -4.79 5.91
C PHE A 102 15.31 -5.80 4.80
N TYR A 103 15.64 -5.48 3.55
CA TYR A 103 15.43 -6.41 2.45
C TYR A 103 16.28 -7.67 2.61
N ASN A 104 17.57 -7.49 2.92
CA ASN A 104 18.52 -8.59 3.01
C ASN A 104 18.32 -9.48 4.25
N THR A 105 17.72 -8.94 5.32
CA THR A 105 17.43 -9.68 6.55
C THR A 105 16.01 -10.23 6.52
N ASP A 106 15.03 -9.43 6.91
CA ASP A 106 13.70 -9.88 7.31
C ASP A 106 12.79 -10.10 6.13
N LEU A 107 12.79 -9.17 5.17
CA LEU A 107 11.86 -9.22 4.04
C LEU A 107 12.17 -10.40 3.10
N SER A 108 13.45 -10.70 2.88
CA SER A 108 13.84 -11.84 2.04
C SER A 108 13.38 -13.17 2.63
N VAL A 109 13.43 -13.33 3.95
CA VAL A 109 12.93 -14.50 4.67
C VAL A 109 11.42 -14.58 4.58
N PHE A 110 10.73 -13.46 4.79
CA PHE A 110 9.28 -13.39 4.64
C PHE A 110 8.80 -13.74 3.22
N ILE A 111 9.47 -13.22 2.19
CA ILE A 111 9.18 -13.56 0.80
C ILE A 111 9.35 -15.07 0.56
N ARG A 112 10.41 -15.69 1.06
CA ARG A 112 10.62 -17.15 0.96
C ARG A 112 9.51 -17.93 1.67
N LEU A 113 9.02 -17.43 2.81
CA LEU A 113 7.88 -18.04 3.52
C LEU A 113 6.60 -17.96 2.69
N LEU A 114 6.31 -16.81 2.07
CA LEU A 114 5.17 -16.65 1.17
C LEU A 114 5.25 -17.59 -0.03
N GLU A 115 6.44 -17.72 -0.63
CA GLU A 115 6.68 -18.64 -1.75
C GLU A 115 6.44 -20.10 -1.34
N LYS A 116 6.88 -20.50 -0.14
CA LYS A 116 6.56 -21.83 0.42
C LYS A 116 5.06 -22.04 0.66
N LYS A 117 4.32 -20.99 0.98
CA LYS A 117 2.85 -21.03 1.18
C LYS A 117 2.06 -20.97 -0.14
N GLY A 118 2.73 -20.88 -1.29
CA GLY A 118 2.11 -20.92 -2.61
C GLY A 118 1.93 -19.57 -3.29
N PHE A 119 2.41 -18.46 -2.70
CA PHE A 119 2.41 -17.16 -3.36
C PHE A 119 3.64 -17.00 -4.26
N GLN A 120 3.43 -16.77 -5.56
CA GLN A 120 4.52 -16.54 -6.51
C GLN A 120 4.84 -15.04 -6.61
N LEU A 121 6.02 -14.62 -6.10
CA LEU A 121 6.42 -13.21 -6.20
C LEU A 121 6.69 -12.78 -7.65
N LYS A 122 7.28 -13.66 -8.46
CA LYS A 122 7.62 -13.35 -9.86
C LYS A 122 6.35 -13.01 -10.66
N GLY A 123 6.29 -11.79 -11.19
CA GLY A 123 5.12 -11.27 -11.90
C GLY A 123 4.00 -10.73 -10.99
N ASN A 124 4.19 -10.74 -9.66
CA ASN A 124 3.28 -10.17 -8.67
C ASN A 124 3.99 -9.19 -7.72
N GLU A 125 5.13 -8.61 -8.13
CA GLU A 125 5.95 -7.73 -7.31
C GLU A 125 5.18 -6.47 -6.88
N GLU A 126 4.48 -5.84 -7.82
CA GLU A 126 3.66 -4.66 -7.58
C GLU A 126 2.47 -4.96 -6.68
N ARG A 127 1.81 -6.11 -6.89
CA ARG A 127 0.69 -6.58 -6.06
C ARG A 127 1.14 -6.84 -4.63
N PHE A 128 2.26 -7.54 -4.45
CA PHE A 128 2.88 -7.77 -3.14
C PHE A 128 3.21 -6.45 -2.45
N LEU A 129 3.91 -5.55 -3.15
CA LEU A 129 4.38 -4.29 -2.58
C LEU A 129 3.20 -3.37 -2.21
N THR A 130 2.18 -3.29 -3.07
CA THR A 130 0.96 -2.52 -2.80
C THR A 130 0.23 -3.06 -1.57
N ALA A 131 0.04 -4.38 -1.48
CA ALA A 131 -0.59 -5.00 -0.31
C ALA A 131 0.19 -4.73 0.99
N LEU A 132 1.52 -4.84 0.93
CA LEU A 132 2.41 -4.59 2.07
C LEU A 132 2.31 -3.13 2.54
N LEU A 133 2.38 -2.18 1.61
CA LEU A 133 2.36 -0.74 1.92
C LEU A 133 1.00 -0.28 2.43
N ASN A 134 -0.09 -0.79 1.85
CA ASN A 134 -1.44 -0.47 2.31
C ASN A 134 -1.63 -0.92 3.77
N LYS A 135 -1.27 -2.17 4.08
CA LYS A 135 -1.36 -2.69 5.44
C LYS A 135 -0.42 -1.99 6.41
N LEU A 136 0.81 -1.69 5.99
CA LEU A 136 1.75 -0.92 6.81
C LEU A 136 1.21 0.47 7.14
N SER A 137 0.64 1.15 6.15
CA SER A 137 0.10 2.51 6.35
C SER A 137 -1.19 2.50 7.18
N GLU A 138 -2.04 1.47 7.06
CA GLU A 138 -3.17 1.24 7.96
C GLU A 138 -2.72 1.04 9.42
N ASN A 139 -1.76 0.13 9.65
CA ASN A 139 -1.20 -0.13 10.97
C ASN A 139 -0.53 1.12 11.55
N ASN A 140 0.22 1.85 10.72
CA ASN A 140 0.85 3.10 11.08
C ASN A 140 -0.16 4.16 11.52
N TYR A 141 -1.29 4.27 10.80
CA TYR A 141 -2.36 5.18 11.17
C TYR A 141 -2.99 4.81 12.51
N ARG A 142 -3.35 3.53 12.70
CA ARG A 142 -3.91 3.03 13.97
C ARG A 142 -2.99 3.30 15.15
N MET A 143 -1.71 2.92 15.02
CA MET A 143 -0.69 3.12 16.06
C MET A 143 -0.55 4.59 16.47
N TYR A 144 -0.55 5.53 15.52
CA TYR A 144 -0.39 6.95 15.83
C TYR A 144 -1.69 7.62 16.29
N ILE A 145 -2.86 7.14 15.87
CA ILE A 145 -4.15 7.54 16.48
C ILE A 145 -4.19 7.11 17.95
N GLU A 146 -3.82 5.87 18.26
CA GLU A 146 -3.79 5.37 19.63
C GLU A 146 -2.79 6.16 20.49
N ARG A 147 -1.64 6.53 19.91
CA ARG A 147 -0.60 7.29 20.62
C ARG A 147 -0.95 8.76 20.85
N TYR A 148 -1.48 9.46 19.84
CA TYR A 148 -1.69 10.92 19.90
C TYR A 148 -3.14 11.32 20.19
N GLY A 149 -4.08 10.38 20.06
CA GLY A 149 -5.51 10.61 20.16
C GLY A 149 -6.07 11.41 18.98
N ASP A 150 -7.37 11.69 19.05
CA ASP A 150 -8.03 12.61 18.13
C ASP A 150 -7.82 14.06 18.60
N PHE A 151 -6.88 14.77 17.98
CA PHE A 151 -6.45 16.11 18.40
C PHE A 151 -7.06 17.26 17.59
N VAL A 152 -7.85 16.96 16.56
CA VAL A 152 -8.50 17.95 15.70
C VAL A 152 -10.01 17.92 15.91
N GLN A 153 -10.54 19.07 16.36
CA GLN A 153 -11.97 19.32 16.52
C GLN A 153 -12.57 19.92 15.24
N SER A 154 -13.90 19.88 15.11
CA SER A 154 -14.62 20.26 13.88
C SER A 154 -14.44 21.71 13.42
N HIS A 155 -14.04 22.62 14.33
CA HIS A 155 -13.82 24.04 14.03
C HIS A 155 -12.33 24.41 13.89
N HIS A 156 -11.43 23.45 14.10
CA HIS A 156 -9.99 23.70 13.98
C HIS A 156 -9.61 23.97 12.53
N THR A 157 -8.75 24.96 12.32
CA THR A 157 -8.09 25.22 11.05
C THR A 157 -6.90 24.28 10.85
N LEU A 158 -6.32 24.27 9.64
CA LEU A 158 -5.06 23.57 9.39
C LEU A 158 -3.94 24.06 10.33
N GLN A 159 -3.91 25.37 10.63
CA GLN A 159 -2.93 25.95 11.53
C GLN A 159 -3.03 25.36 12.95
N ASP A 160 -4.25 25.27 13.48
CA ASP A 160 -4.52 24.71 14.80
C ASP A 160 -4.13 23.22 14.86
N ALA A 161 -4.49 22.46 13.82
CA ALA A 161 -4.13 21.05 13.72
C ALA A 161 -2.61 20.83 13.68
N MET A 162 -1.87 21.68 12.96
CA MET A 162 -0.41 21.63 12.93
C MET A 162 0.19 21.99 14.30
N TYR A 163 -0.42 22.95 15.01
CA TYR A 163 0.03 23.33 16.33
C TYR A 163 -0.11 22.17 17.32
N GLN A 164 -1.31 21.59 17.36
CA GLN A 164 -1.66 20.43 18.19
C GLN A 164 -0.78 19.21 17.89
N TYR A 165 -0.42 18.98 16.62
CA TYR A 165 0.51 17.92 16.24
C TYR A 165 1.91 18.17 16.81
N LEU A 166 2.46 19.37 16.63
CA LEU A 166 3.82 19.70 17.06
C LEU A 166 3.99 19.69 18.59
N GLU A 167 2.94 19.99 19.36
CA GLU A 167 2.95 19.84 20.82
C GLU A 167 3.00 18.38 21.30
N ARG A 168 2.42 17.44 20.53
CA ARG A 168 2.35 16.02 20.89
C ARG A 168 3.56 15.22 20.44
N VAL A 169 4.23 15.64 19.38
CA VAL A 169 5.33 14.87 18.78
C VAL A 169 6.70 15.28 19.34
N GLU A 170 7.45 14.28 19.79
CA GLU A 170 8.84 14.43 20.24
C GLU A 170 9.74 15.06 19.17
N ASP A 171 10.61 15.99 19.58
CA ASP A 171 11.40 16.86 18.70
C ASP A 171 12.29 16.09 17.70
N TYR A 172 12.85 14.94 18.10
CA TYR A 172 13.88 14.26 17.31
C TYR A 172 13.34 13.51 16.07
N ASN A 173 12.01 13.39 15.91
CA ASN A 173 11.42 12.50 14.90
C ASN A 173 10.23 13.09 14.13
N LYS A 174 9.91 14.38 14.28
CA LYS A 174 8.70 15.04 13.72
C LYS A 174 8.49 14.87 12.21
N ILE A 175 9.56 14.60 11.46
CA ILE A 175 9.59 14.50 9.99
C ILE A 175 9.87 13.08 9.48
N ASP A 176 9.82 12.07 10.36
CA ASP A 176 9.98 10.67 9.97
C ASP A 176 8.89 10.23 9.00
N SER A 177 9.23 9.27 8.12
CA SER A 177 8.31 8.71 7.13
C SER A 177 6.97 8.30 7.70
N GLY A 178 6.96 7.55 8.81
CA GLY A 178 5.73 7.10 9.45
C GLY A 178 4.88 8.25 10.00
N ARG A 179 5.50 9.25 10.64
CA ARG A 179 4.77 10.38 11.20
C ARG A 179 4.21 11.31 10.12
N LEU A 180 4.97 11.52 9.04
CA LEU A 180 4.49 12.29 7.89
C LEU A 180 3.33 11.59 7.16
N ASP A 181 3.40 10.26 7.01
CA ASP A 181 2.31 9.47 6.42
C ASP A 181 1.05 9.55 7.29
N PHE A 182 1.19 9.36 8.60
CA PHE A 182 0.10 9.52 9.55
C PHE A 182 -0.52 10.92 9.48
N LEU A 183 0.29 11.97 9.62
CA LEU A 183 -0.19 13.35 9.65
C LEU A 183 -0.92 13.70 8.35
N HIS A 184 -0.38 13.29 7.20
CA HIS A 184 -1.02 13.49 5.91
C HIS A 184 -2.41 12.83 5.87
N LYS A 185 -2.50 11.53 6.18
CA LYS A 185 -3.78 10.81 6.19
C LYS A 185 -4.77 11.38 7.19
N TYR A 186 -4.28 11.76 8.36
CA TYR A 186 -5.11 12.32 9.43
C TYR A 186 -5.74 13.65 9.02
N LEU A 187 -4.95 14.58 8.46
CA LEU A 187 -5.46 15.87 8.00
C LEU A 187 -6.39 15.74 6.80
N VAL A 188 -6.12 14.81 5.88
CA VAL A 188 -7.04 14.48 4.77
C VAL A 188 -8.37 13.95 5.30
N ASN A 189 -8.33 13.00 6.24
CA ASN A 189 -9.55 12.45 6.85
C ASN A 189 -10.36 13.52 7.62
N LYS A 190 -9.68 14.53 8.17
CA LYS A 190 -10.31 15.68 8.84
C LYS A 190 -10.78 16.78 7.87
N GLY A 191 -10.57 16.61 6.57
CA GLY A 191 -10.95 17.61 5.56
C GLY A 191 -10.09 18.89 5.57
N LEU A 192 -8.96 18.88 6.28
CA LEU A 192 -8.05 20.04 6.41
C LEU A 192 -6.99 20.09 5.31
N LEU A 193 -6.88 19.02 4.52
CA LEU A 193 -5.89 18.89 3.46
C LEU A 193 -6.50 18.14 2.28
N SER A 194 -6.11 18.53 1.07
CA SER A 194 -6.45 17.79 -0.14
C SER A 194 -5.63 16.50 -0.26
N SER A 195 -6.21 15.46 -0.86
CA SER A 195 -5.58 14.15 -1.02
C SER A 195 -4.38 14.13 -1.98
N ASP A 196 -4.23 15.16 -2.82
CA ASP A 196 -3.11 15.32 -3.77
C ASP A 196 -1.86 15.94 -3.13
N PHE A 197 -1.88 16.18 -1.82
CA PHE A 197 -0.79 16.85 -1.12
C PHE A 197 0.44 15.95 -1.00
N SER A 198 1.50 16.26 -1.75
CA SER A 198 2.68 15.40 -1.76
C SER A 198 3.43 15.39 -0.43
N ARG A 199 4.10 14.26 -0.13
CA ARG A 199 4.97 14.12 1.06
C ARG A 199 6.03 15.23 1.15
N LYS A 200 6.56 15.71 0.01
CA LYS A 200 7.51 16.83 -0.02
C LYS A 200 6.86 18.14 0.45
N LYS A 201 5.61 18.40 0.04
CA LYS A 201 4.83 19.54 0.54
C LYS A 201 4.56 19.39 2.04
N MET A 202 4.18 18.19 2.51
CA MET A 202 3.95 17.92 3.93
C MET A 202 5.19 18.17 4.78
N LYS A 203 6.36 17.67 4.36
CA LYS A 203 7.63 17.92 5.04
C LYS A 203 7.97 19.41 5.11
N ARG A 204 7.70 20.18 4.03
CA ARG A 204 7.91 21.64 4.02
C ARG A 204 6.96 22.35 4.98
N LEU A 205 5.69 21.95 5.00
CA LEU A 205 4.66 22.50 5.90
C LEU A 205 5.05 22.30 7.38
N VAL A 206 5.42 21.08 7.77
CA VAL A 206 5.89 20.79 9.14
C VAL A 206 7.09 21.66 9.50
N LYS A 207 8.09 21.75 8.60
CA LYS A 207 9.28 22.56 8.84
C LYS A 207 9.00 24.06 8.94
N SER A 208 8.09 24.59 8.13
CA SER A 208 7.75 26.02 8.18
C SER A 208 7.04 26.37 9.47
N PHE A 209 6.14 25.51 9.93
CA PHE A 209 5.44 25.67 11.21
C PHE A 209 6.40 25.53 12.41
N ASP A 210 7.22 24.49 12.42
CA ASP A 210 8.21 24.26 13.48
C ASP A 210 9.20 25.43 13.60
N LYS A 211 9.56 26.07 12.47
CA LYS A 211 10.39 27.30 12.47
C LYS A 211 9.62 28.54 12.94
N MET A 212 8.39 28.73 12.48
CA MET A 212 7.59 29.92 12.76
C MET A 212 7.20 30.00 14.24
N TYR A 213 6.88 28.86 14.84
CA TYR A 213 6.41 28.77 16.22
C TYR A 213 7.48 28.23 17.18
N ALA A 214 8.75 28.20 16.76
CA ALA A 214 9.85 27.63 17.53
C ALA A 214 9.96 28.20 18.95
N ASP A 215 9.71 29.50 19.11
CA ASP A 215 9.82 30.18 20.39
C ASP A 215 8.54 30.07 21.24
N GLU A 216 7.36 30.14 20.62
CA GLU A 216 6.09 29.86 21.30
C GLU A 216 6.03 28.42 21.85
N TYR A 217 6.58 27.43 21.12
CA TYR A 217 6.67 26.06 21.63
C TYR A 217 7.58 25.93 22.84
N LYS A 218 8.72 26.64 22.86
CA LYS A 218 9.62 26.59 24.02
C LYS A 218 8.94 27.18 25.26
N ILE A 219 8.16 28.24 25.09
CA ILE A 219 7.40 28.88 26.17
C ILE A 219 6.30 27.92 26.66
N SER A 220 5.42 27.42 25.79
CA SER A 220 4.35 26.47 26.15
C SER A 220 4.89 25.20 26.82
N LYS A 221 5.99 24.63 26.30
CA LYS A 221 6.64 23.43 26.87
C LYS A 221 7.29 23.72 28.24
N LEU A 222 7.80 24.92 28.46
CA LEU A 222 8.33 25.36 29.74
C LEU A 222 7.19 25.57 30.75
N GLU A 223 6.11 26.26 30.37
CA GLU A 223 4.93 26.49 31.21
C GLU A 223 4.32 25.16 31.67
N LYS A 224 4.17 24.19 30.76
CA LYS A 224 3.65 22.86 31.09
C LYS A 224 4.56 22.12 32.07
N ARG A 225 5.89 22.17 31.88
CA ARG A 225 6.85 21.60 32.83
C ARG A 225 6.81 22.28 34.20
N MET A 226 6.59 23.60 34.23
CA MET A 226 6.47 24.34 35.48
C MET A 226 5.17 23.98 36.22
N GLN A 227 4.07 23.71 35.49
CA GLN A 227 2.80 23.26 36.07
C GLN A 227 2.85 21.82 36.60
N GLU A 228 3.66 20.94 36.01
CA GLU A 228 3.84 19.56 36.48
C GLU A 228 4.72 19.43 37.75
N ILE A 229 5.38 20.51 38.18
CA ILE A 229 6.25 20.58 39.36
C ILE A 229 5.54 21.18 40.59
N GLY A 230 4.33 21.73 40.42
CA GLY A 230 3.49 22.27 41.50
C GLY A 230 2.35 21.33 41.89
#